data_AF-A0A1U8C9I5-F1
#
_entry.id   AF-A0A1U8C9I5-F1
#
_cell.length_a   1.000
_cell.length_b   1.000
_cell.length_c   1.000
_cell.angle_alpha   90.00
_cell.angle_beta   90.00
_cell.angle_gamma   90.00
#
_symmetry.space_group_name_H-M   'P 1'
#
loop_
_entity.id
_entity.type
_entity.pdbx_description
1 polymer ?
#
loop_
_entity_poly.entity_id
_entity_poly.type
_entity_poly.pdbx_seq_one_letter_code
_entity_poly.pdbx_strand_id
1 'polypeptide(L)'
;MQRPNAHRIAQPIRQIIYGLLLNASSNPENMSQKTVPSQPLAFNEVERISKNIKTSVVYAKQLLKDHSDLSKLIELPLARRQILLLEALKVNQVVLESIPALLKLPIAVTCYWLQSTEAKAKLCHLQALLLGMLMEPLQAIINCSGEEDPQAGGASMLYEELQRVKVPMRPSARLDLDTAHVFCQWQCCLQMGLYLNQLLSTPLPEPDLTQLYSGSLVHGLCQQLVASTSAESLLNMCPKAKQLYEHLFNATRSYAPAELFLPKAQSNSKKRRQKKKVANQSKNKVVTTSDTRQWYDRNNRFGLLMVESLEEHVETSELE
;
A
#
# COMPACT_ATOMS: atom_id res chain seq x y z
N MET A 1 -0.70 -7.24 -21.65
CA MET A 1 0.16 -6.20 -21.04
C MET A 1 1.11 -6.88 -20.08
N GLN A 2 2.41 -6.61 -20.15
CA GLN A 2 3.34 -6.96 -19.08
C GLN A 2 3.58 -5.69 -18.27
N ARG A 3 3.34 -5.76 -16.96
CA ARG A 3 3.65 -4.72 -15.98
C ARG A 3 4.77 -5.27 -15.08
N PRO A 4 5.66 -4.41 -14.56
CA PRO A 4 6.63 -4.86 -13.57
C PRO A 4 5.91 -5.39 -12.33
N ASN A 5 6.63 -6.10 -11.47
CA ASN A 5 6.09 -6.54 -10.19
C ASN A 5 5.72 -5.33 -9.32
N ALA A 6 4.48 -5.26 -8.84
CA ALA A 6 3.99 -4.16 -8.01
C ALA A 6 4.75 -4.03 -6.69
N HIS A 7 5.37 -5.12 -6.19
CA HIS A 7 6.13 -5.10 -4.95
C HIS A 7 7.48 -4.36 -5.05
N ARG A 8 8.00 -4.07 -6.24
CA ARG A 8 9.31 -3.41 -6.41
C ARG A 8 9.34 -2.00 -5.83
N ILE A 9 8.26 -1.25 -5.95
CA ILE A 9 8.12 0.09 -5.37
C ILE A 9 8.32 0.12 -3.84
N ALA A 10 7.98 -0.97 -3.16
CA ALA A 10 8.10 -1.11 -1.71
C ALA A 10 9.41 -1.80 -1.29
N GLN A 11 10.29 -2.16 -2.23
CA GLN A 11 11.58 -2.78 -1.93
C GLN A 11 12.44 -1.94 -0.98
N PRO A 12 12.56 -0.60 -1.13
CA PRO A 12 13.34 0.20 -0.18
C PRO A 12 12.85 0.10 1.28
N ILE A 13 11.53 -0.02 1.49
CA ILE A 13 10.96 -0.24 2.84
C ILE A 13 11.37 -1.62 3.35
N ARG A 14 11.32 -2.66 2.50
CA ARG A 14 11.78 -4.01 2.87
C ARG A 14 13.26 -4.06 3.21
N GLN A 15 14.11 -3.35 2.47
CA GLN A 15 15.55 -3.26 2.77
C GLN A 15 15.81 -2.73 4.18
N ILE A 16 15.00 -1.76 4.63
CA ILE A 16 15.07 -1.20 5.98
C ILE A 16 14.57 -2.23 7.01
N ILE A 17 13.44 -2.89 6.75
CA ILE A 17 12.92 -3.98 7.61
C ILE A 17 13.98 -5.08 7.77
N TYR A 18 14.64 -5.50 6.70
CA TYR A 18 15.72 -6.49 6.73
C TYR A 18 16.88 -6.02 7.59
N GLY A 19 17.27 -4.75 7.49
CA GLY A 19 18.31 -4.16 8.34
C GLY A 19 17.93 -4.17 9.83
N LEU A 20 16.69 -3.82 10.16
CA LEU A 20 16.19 -3.80 11.54
C LEU A 20 16.14 -5.20 12.15
N LEU A 21 15.62 -6.19 11.42
CA LEU A 21 15.50 -7.57 11.89
C LEU A 21 16.85 -8.25 12.12
N LEU A 22 17.88 -7.91 11.34
CA LEU A 22 19.21 -8.48 11.50
C LEU A 22 19.99 -7.91 12.68
N ASN A 23 19.74 -6.64 13.04
CA ASN A 23 20.36 -6.08 14.23
C ASN A 23 19.91 -6.84 15.50
N ALA A 24 18.78 -7.56 15.47
CA ALA A 24 18.30 -8.45 16.53
C ALA A 24 19.21 -9.65 16.82
N SER A 25 19.88 -10.20 15.81
CA SER A 25 20.61 -11.48 15.93
C SER A 25 22.09 -11.29 16.29
N SER A 26 22.53 -10.05 16.50
CA SER A 26 23.89 -9.69 16.88
C SER A 26 24.09 -9.86 18.39
N ASN A 27 24.09 -11.11 18.89
CA ASN A 27 24.26 -11.40 20.32
C ASN A 27 25.66 -10.94 20.81
N PRO A 28 25.76 -10.11 21.87
CA PRO A 28 27.05 -9.54 22.31
C PRO A 28 28.01 -10.57 22.93
N GLU A 29 27.55 -11.75 23.35
CA GLU A 29 28.39 -12.76 24.02
C GLU A 29 29.39 -13.49 23.11
N ASN A 30 29.28 -13.32 21.78
CA ASN A 30 30.21 -13.93 20.81
C ASN A 30 31.26 -12.93 20.27
N MET A 31 31.46 -11.78 20.93
CA MET A 31 32.42 -10.75 20.50
C MET A 31 33.85 -11.00 21.00
N SER A 32 34.37 -12.21 20.77
CA SER A 32 35.83 -12.39 20.61
C SER A 32 36.15 -12.22 19.12
N GLN A 33 36.61 -11.02 18.75
CA GLN A 33 37.27 -10.73 17.47
C GLN A 33 36.53 -11.16 16.19
N LYS A 34 35.54 -10.40 15.72
CA LYS A 34 35.17 -10.42 14.29
C LYS A 34 34.96 -9.02 13.74
N THR A 35 35.80 -8.70 12.76
CA THR A 35 35.67 -7.62 11.77
C THR A 35 34.22 -7.34 11.41
N VAL A 36 33.81 -6.07 11.50
CA VAL A 36 32.56 -5.56 10.92
C VAL A 36 32.44 -6.11 9.49
N PRO A 37 31.35 -6.81 9.12
CA PRO A 37 31.18 -7.25 7.75
C PRO A 37 31.14 -6.00 6.86
N SER A 38 32.14 -5.85 6.00
CA SER A 38 32.28 -4.72 5.08
C SER A 38 31.27 -4.74 3.93
N GLN A 39 30.42 -5.77 3.85
CA GLN A 39 29.40 -5.93 2.81
C GLN A 39 27.98 -5.87 3.39
N PRO A 40 27.05 -5.16 2.72
CA PRO A 40 25.63 -5.19 3.09
C PRO A 40 25.11 -6.64 3.04
N LEU A 41 24.37 -7.08 4.05
CA LEU A 41 23.79 -8.42 4.05
C LEU A 41 22.78 -8.58 2.91
N ALA A 42 22.87 -9.70 2.21
CA ALA A 42 22.11 -10.03 1.02
C ALA A 42 20.95 -10.97 1.35
N PHE A 43 19.78 -10.67 0.80
CA PHE A 43 18.56 -11.45 0.92
C PHE A 43 18.08 -11.91 -0.45
N ASN A 44 17.49 -13.10 -0.50
CA ASN A 44 16.91 -13.63 -1.72
C ASN A 44 15.41 -13.32 -1.73
N GLU A 45 14.98 -12.42 -2.61
CA GLU A 45 13.56 -12.17 -2.87
C GLU A 45 13.12 -12.93 -4.13
N VAL A 46 12.05 -13.71 -4.02
CA VAL A 46 11.42 -14.35 -5.17
C VAL A 46 10.43 -13.37 -5.79
N GLU A 47 10.70 -12.97 -7.03
CA GLU A 47 9.83 -12.07 -7.78
C GLU A 47 9.44 -12.62 -9.15
N ARG A 48 8.34 -12.10 -9.68
CA ARG A 48 7.94 -12.36 -11.05
C ARG A 48 8.57 -11.33 -11.99
N ILE A 49 9.41 -11.81 -12.90
CA ILE A 49 9.96 -11.01 -14.00
C ILE A 49 9.32 -11.50 -15.30
N SER A 50 8.41 -10.68 -15.85
CA SER A 50 7.60 -10.99 -17.03
C SER A 50 6.75 -12.26 -16.85
N LYS A 51 7.14 -13.38 -17.46
CA LYS A 51 6.44 -14.67 -17.39
C LYS A 51 7.14 -15.68 -16.47
N ASN A 52 8.30 -15.33 -15.93
CA ASN A 52 9.14 -16.23 -15.16
C ASN A 52 9.18 -15.84 -13.69
N ILE A 53 9.34 -16.82 -12.82
CA ILE A 53 9.71 -16.63 -11.42
C ILE A 53 11.23 -16.58 -11.37
N LYS A 54 11.79 -15.57 -10.71
CA LYS A 54 13.23 -15.39 -10.54
C LYS A 54 13.53 -15.03 -9.10
N THR A 55 14.68 -15.45 -8.63
CA THR A 55 15.24 -14.99 -7.36
C THR A 55 16.15 -13.81 -7.64
N SER A 56 15.93 -12.71 -6.93
CA SER A 56 16.74 -11.51 -6.98
C SER A 56 17.43 -11.31 -5.64
N VAL A 57 18.64 -10.77 -5.68
CA VAL A 57 19.38 -10.42 -4.46
C VAL A 57 19.04 -8.99 -4.06
N VAL A 58 18.58 -8.81 -2.83
CA VAL A 58 18.22 -7.53 -2.24
C VAL A 58 19.07 -7.31 -1.00
N TYR A 59 19.74 -6.17 -0.93
CA TYR A 59 20.63 -5.84 0.19
C TYR A 59 19.88 -5.10 1.28
N ALA A 60 20.08 -5.51 2.53
CA ALA A 60 19.59 -4.76 3.69
C ALA A 60 20.20 -3.35 3.71
N LYS A 61 19.39 -2.40 4.15
CA LYS A 61 19.81 -1.02 4.35
C LYS A 61 19.67 -0.67 5.81
N GLN A 62 20.78 -0.27 6.42
CA GLN A 62 20.76 0.24 7.78
C GLN A 62 20.25 1.68 7.77
N LEU A 63 19.20 1.96 8.56
CA LEU A 63 18.63 3.30 8.65
C LEU A 63 19.55 4.24 9.44
N LEU A 64 20.24 3.72 10.47
CA LEU A 64 21.11 4.48 11.37
C LEU A 64 22.30 3.66 11.88
N LYS A 65 23.42 4.34 12.09
CA LYS A 65 24.64 3.76 12.68
C LYS A 65 24.52 3.48 14.18
N ASP A 66 23.59 4.15 14.87
CA ASP A 66 23.61 4.27 16.34
C ASP A 66 22.58 3.40 17.09
N HIS A 67 21.82 2.55 16.40
CA HIS A 67 20.83 1.68 17.06
C HIS A 67 21.18 0.21 16.83
N SER A 68 21.86 -0.30 17.85
CA SER A 68 22.18 -1.71 18.06
C SER A 68 20.96 -2.40 18.68
N ASP A 69 20.59 -3.53 18.08
CA ASP A 69 19.59 -4.48 18.55
C ASP A 69 18.10 -4.07 18.44
N LEU A 70 17.33 -4.97 17.81
CA LEU A 70 15.87 -4.92 17.70
C LEU A 70 15.21 -4.92 19.10
N SER A 71 15.82 -5.61 20.07
CA SER A 71 15.33 -5.68 21.45
C SER A 71 15.19 -4.30 22.11
N LYS A 72 16.08 -3.36 21.76
CA LYS A 72 16.12 -2.01 22.29
C LYS A 72 15.20 -1.03 21.56
N LEU A 73 14.58 -1.45 20.45
CA LEU A 73 13.65 -0.57 19.72
C LEU A 73 12.47 -0.18 20.61
N ILE A 74 11.97 -1.08 21.46
CA ILE A 74 10.84 -0.80 22.36
C ILE A 74 11.22 0.25 23.42
N GLU A 75 12.49 0.28 23.83
CA GLU A 75 13.03 1.24 24.80
C GLU A 75 13.18 2.66 24.22
N LEU A 76 13.17 2.80 22.88
CA LEU A 76 13.28 4.10 22.25
C LEU A 76 12.02 4.95 22.52
N PRO A 77 12.19 6.26 22.82
CA PRO A 77 11.07 7.18 22.96
C PRO A 77 10.16 7.17 21.74
N LEU A 78 8.85 7.33 21.95
CA LEU A 78 7.84 7.34 20.88
C LEU A 78 8.22 8.28 19.74
N ALA A 79 8.67 9.51 20.06
CA ALA A 79 9.09 10.50 19.08
C ALA A 79 10.27 10.00 18.21
N ARG A 80 11.22 9.26 18.80
CA ARG A 80 12.33 8.69 18.04
C ARG A 80 11.83 7.61 17.08
N ARG A 81 10.94 6.73 17.54
CA ARG A 81 10.33 5.67 16.70
C ARG A 81 9.50 6.26 15.55
N GLN A 82 8.79 7.36 15.79
CA GLN A 82 8.09 8.13 14.76
C GLN A 82 9.07 8.69 13.72
N ILE A 83 10.18 9.30 14.14
CA ILE A 83 11.22 9.81 13.24
C ILE A 83 11.76 8.68 12.36
N LEU A 84 12.09 7.52 12.92
CA LEU A 84 12.58 6.36 12.16
C LEU A 84 11.59 5.91 11.08
N LEU A 85 10.31 5.83 11.42
CA LEU A 85 9.26 5.47 10.47
C LEU A 85 9.17 6.49 9.33
N LEU A 86 9.18 7.78 9.65
CA LEU A 86 9.04 8.84 8.67
C LEU A 86 10.28 9.01 7.79
N GLU A 87 11.49 8.82 8.34
CA GLU A 87 12.74 8.79 7.59
C GLU A 87 12.75 7.62 6.58
N ALA A 88 12.28 6.44 6.99
CA ALA A 88 12.15 5.29 6.11
C ALA A 88 11.15 5.53 4.96
N LEU A 89 10.06 6.23 5.25
CA LEU A 89 9.06 6.65 4.26
C LEU A 89 9.47 7.93 3.50
N LYS A 90 10.60 8.55 3.86
CA LYS A 90 11.08 9.83 3.29
C LYS A 90 10.03 10.95 3.38
N VAL A 91 9.37 11.06 4.52
CA VAL A 91 8.33 12.08 4.77
C VAL A 91 8.78 12.96 5.93
N ASN A 92 8.52 14.26 5.82
CA ASN A 92 8.77 15.22 6.89
C ASN A 92 7.56 15.23 7.84
N GLN A 93 7.82 15.19 9.14
CA GLN A 93 6.79 15.21 10.18
C GLN A 93 5.83 16.40 10.07
N VAL A 94 6.33 17.58 9.68
CA VAL A 94 5.54 18.83 9.57
C VAL A 94 4.33 18.65 8.64
N VAL A 95 4.48 17.83 7.60
CA VAL A 95 3.42 17.56 6.61
C VAL A 95 2.22 16.84 7.24
N LEU A 96 2.44 16.10 8.33
CA LEU A 96 1.43 15.29 9.00
C LEU A 96 0.75 15.98 10.19
N GLU A 97 1.15 17.20 10.54
CA GLU A 97 0.63 17.91 11.73
C GLU A 97 -0.87 18.19 11.61
N SER A 98 -1.33 18.59 10.41
CA SER A 98 -2.74 18.89 10.12
C SER A 98 -3.57 17.65 9.75
N ILE A 99 -2.97 16.46 9.75
CA ILE A 99 -3.61 15.22 9.33
C ILE A 99 -4.18 14.47 10.55
N PRO A 100 -5.44 13.98 10.50
CA PRO A 100 -6.02 13.16 11.57
C PRO A 100 -5.16 11.95 11.90
N ALA A 101 -5.12 11.56 13.18
CA ALA A 101 -4.19 10.56 13.70
C ALA A 101 -4.20 9.23 12.92
N LEU A 102 -5.39 8.68 12.62
CA LEU A 102 -5.56 7.43 11.85
C LEU A 102 -5.14 7.56 10.38
N LEU A 103 -5.12 8.78 9.82
CA LEU A 103 -4.73 9.04 8.43
C LEU A 103 -3.24 9.41 8.27
N LYS A 104 -2.50 9.64 9.36
CA LYS A 104 -1.07 10.02 9.28
C LYS A 104 -0.24 8.96 8.55
N LEU A 105 -0.39 7.69 8.92
CA LEU A 105 0.34 6.59 8.27
C LEU A 105 -0.08 6.39 6.79
N PRO A 106 -1.38 6.29 6.44
CA PRO A 106 -1.83 6.27 5.05
C PRO A 106 -1.30 7.43 4.20
N ILE A 107 -1.28 8.64 4.73
CA ILE A 107 -0.77 9.81 4.01
C ILE A 107 0.75 9.76 3.87
N ALA A 108 1.49 9.37 4.91
CA ALA A 108 2.93 9.17 4.80
C ALA A 108 3.30 8.13 3.72
N VAL A 109 2.58 7.01 3.69
CA VAL A 109 2.71 5.98 2.64
C VAL A 109 2.37 6.54 1.26
N THR A 110 1.32 7.36 1.16
CA THR A 110 0.91 7.97 -0.11
C THR A 110 1.99 8.95 -0.61
N CYS A 111 2.58 9.75 0.27
CA CYS A 111 3.74 10.59 -0.05
C CYS A 111 4.93 9.77 -0.51
N TYR A 112 5.26 8.65 0.16
CA TYR A 112 6.33 7.74 -0.28
C TYR A 112 6.05 7.18 -1.68
N TRP A 113 4.81 6.73 -1.93
CA TRP A 113 4.38 6.14 -3.19
C TRP A 113 4.48 7.14 -4.35
N LEU A 114 4.06 8.39 -4.13
CA LEU A 114 4.10 9.46 -5.14
C LEU A 114 5.51 9.86 -5.56
N GLN A 115 6.50 9.72 -4.66
CA GLN A 115 7.91 9.97 -4.97
C GLN A 115 8.51 8.91 -5.92
N SER A 116 7.84 7.78 -6.13
CA SER A 116 8.36 6.71 -6.98
C SER A 116 8.12 6.99 -8.45
N THR A 117 9.20 6.94 -9.24
CA THR A 117 9.15 6.98 -10.70
C THR A 117 8.45 5.75 -11.30
N GLU A 118 8.34 4.65 -10.55
CA GLU A 118 7.66 3.43 -10.99
C GLU A 118 6.14 3.50 -10.88
N ALA A 119 5.60 4.35 -9.98
CA ALA A 119 4.17 4.40 -9.68
C ALA A 119 3.33 4.82 -10.89
N LYS A 120 3.88 5.65 -11.80
CA LYS A 120 3.17 6.25 -12.95
C LYS A 120 1.76 6.76 -12.58
N ALA A 121 1.62 7.25 -11.34
CA ALA A 121 0.37 7.72 -10.81
C ALA A 121 -0.07 8.99 -11.56
N LYS A 122 -1.37 9.12 -11.78
CA LYS A 122 -1.99 10.31 -12.38
C LYS A 122 -2.78 11.01 -11.30
N LEU A 123 -3.12 12.27 -11.53
CA LEU A 123 -3.96 13.05 -10.62
C LEU A 123 -5.24 12.32 -10.23
N CYS A 124 -5.95 11.72 -11.19
CA CYS A 124 -7.18 10.95 -10.90
C CYS A 124 -6.95 9.78 -9.93
N HIS A 125 -5.79 9.11 -9.96
CA HIS A 125 -5.48 8.03 -9.02
C HIS A 125 -5.29 8.56 -7.60
N LEU A 126 -4.55 9.68 -7.45
CA LEU A 126 -4.36 10.34 -6.15
C LEU A 126 -5.70 10.84 -5.61
N GLN A 127 -6.47 11.56 -6.42
CA GLN A 127 -7.77 12.09 -6.01
C GLN A 127 -8.74 10.98 -5.61
N ALA A 128 -8.85 9.90 -6.40
CA ALA A 128 -9.70 8.76 -6.08
C ALA A 128 -9.27 8.07 -4.77
N LEU A 129 -7.97 7.91 -4.55
CA LEU A 129 -7.44 7.33 -3.32
C LEU A 129 -7.80 8.20 -2.09
N LEU A 130 -7.56 9.50 -2.17
CA LEU A 130 -7.85 10.43 -1.07
C LEU A 130 -9.35 10.56 -0.78
N LEU A 131 -10.20 10.56 -1.82
CA LEU A 131 -11.66 10.50 -1.66
C LEU A 131 -12.09 9.20 -0.99
N GLY A 132 -11.46 8.07 -1.33
CA GLY A 132 -11.70 6.79 -0.68
C GLY A 132 -11.38 6.80 0.83
N MET A 133 -10.36 7.54 1.25
CA MET A 133 -9.97 7.68 2.66
C MET A 133 -10.97 8.52 3.48
N LEU A 134 -11.95 9.18 2.85
CA LEU A 134 -12.97 9.97 3.56
C LEU A 134 -14.13 9.12 4.09
N MET A 135 -14.23 7.84 3.72
CA MET A 135 -15.36 6.98 4.10
C MET A 135 -15.59 6.91 5.62
N GLU A 136 -14.53 6.62 6.38
CA GLU A 136 -14.60 6.59 7.85
C GLU A 136 -14.86 7.99 8.44
N PRO A 137 -14.11 9.06 8.09
CA PRO A 137 -14.41 10.41 8.55
C PRO A 137 -15.85 10.88 8.28
N LEU A 138 -16.42 10.52 7.12
CA LEU A 138 -17.81 10.84 6.78
C LEU A 138 -18.78 10.13 7.71
N GLN A 139 -18.57 8.84 7.97
CA GLN A 139 -19.41 8.08 8.89
C GLN A 139 -19.32 8.63 10.32
N ALA A 140 -18.14 9.06 10.76
CA ALA A 140 -17.97 9.75 12.05
C ALA A 140 -18.75 11.07 12.10
N ILE A 141 -18.73 11.88 11.03
CA ILE A 141 -19.52 13.12 10.96
C ILE A 141 -21.02 12.82 11.06
N ILE A 142 -21.51 11.82 10.33
CA ILE A 142 -22.93 11.40 10.34
C ILE A 142 -23.35 10.95 11.74
N ASN A 143 -22.53 10.14 12.42
CA ASN A 143 -22.87 9.58 13.73
C ASN A 143 -22.74 10.58 14.89
N CYS A 144 -21.89 11.62 14.75
CA CYS A 144 -21.64 12.61 15.80
C CYS A 144 -22.52 13.87 15.70
N SER A 145 -23.29 14.02 14.62
CA SER A 145 -24.17 15.17 14.41
C SER A 145 -25.60 14.85 14.86
N GLY A 146 -26.30 15.85 15.42
CA GLY A 146 -27.72 15.72 15.72
C GLY A 146 -28.54 15.67 14.43
N GLU A 147 -29.74 15.06 14.46
CA GLU A 147 -30.54 14.79 13.25
C GLU A 147 -30.91 16.04 12.43
N GLU A 148 -30.79 17.24 12.99
CA GLU A 148 -31.09 18.52 12.33
C GLU A 148 -29.85 19.30 11.86
N ASP A 149 -28.63 18.76 12.01
CA ASP A 149 -27.41 19.44 11.56
C ASP A 149 -27.30 19.37 10.02
N PRO A 150 -27.33 20.51 9.28
CA PRO A 150 -27.17 20.51 7.83
C PRO A 150 -25.85 19.88 7.37
N GLN A 151 -24.85 19.81 8.25
CA GLN A 151 -23.59 19.12 8.01
C GLN A 151 -23.71 17.59 8.00
N ALA A 152 -24.61 17.03 8.81
CA ALA A 152 -24.95 15.60 8.80
C ALA A 152 -25.54 15.20 7.45
N GLY A 153 -26.50 16.00 6.95
CA GLY A 153 -27.15 15.79 5.66
C GLY A 153 -26.14 15.83 4.50
N GLY A 154 -25.25 16.82 4.50
CA GLY A 154 -24.16 16.92 3.52
C GLY A 154 -23.22 15.71 3.52
N ALA A 155 -22.82 15.25 4.70
CA ALA A 155 -21.97 14.07 4.86
C ALA A 155 -22.66 12.78 4.41
N SER A 156 -23.95 12.61 4.73
CA SER A 156 -24.76 11.46 4.32
C SER A 156 -24.88 11.39 2.79
N MET A 157 -25.25 12.50 2.14
CA MET A 157 -25.37 12.53 0.68
C MET A 157 -24.04 12.22 -0.03
N LEU A 158 -22.92 12.76 0.47
CA LEU A 158 -21.60 12.44 -0.09
C LEU A 158 -21.24 10.97 0.14
N TYR A 159 -21.52 10.43 1.32
CA TYR A 159 -21.29 9.02 1.63
C TYR A 159 -22.09 8.11 0.70
N GLU A 160 -23.37 8.40 0.47
CA GLU A 160 -24.23 7.68 -0.47
C GLU A 160 -23.70 7.77 -1.91
N GLU A 161 -23.25 8.94 -2.35
CA GLU A 161 -22.68 9.11 -3.69
C GLU A 161 -21.41 8.27 -3.86
N LEU A 162 -20.50 8.26 -2.87
CA LEU A 162 -19.33 7.38 -2.87
C LEU A 162 -19.73 5.89 -2.88
N GLN A 163 -20.76 5.50 -2.14
CA GLN A 163 -21.27 4.12 -2.17
C GLN A 163 -21.87 3.77 -3.55
N ARG A 164 -22.57 4.70 -4.20
CA ARG A 164 -23.10 4.52 -5.56
C ARG A 164 -21.97 4.27 -6.57
N VAL A 165 -20.82 4.93 -6.40
CA VAL A 165 -19.63 4.73 -7.24
C VAL A 165 -19.04 3.32 -7.11
N LYS A 166 -19.21 2.65 -5.97
CA LYS A 166 -18.72 1.26 -5.76
C LYS A 166 -19.48 0.24 -6.60
N VAL A 167 -20.72 0.54 -6.95
CA VAL A 167 -21.54 -0.35 -7.77
C VAL A 167 -21.06 -0.26 -9.22
N PRO A 168 -20.68 -1.38 -9.87
CA PRO A 168 -20.24 -1.35 -11.26
C PRO A 168 -21.33 -0.75 -12.15
N MET A 169 -21.04 0.41 -12.73
CA MET A 169 -21.98 1.14 -13.60
C MET A 169 -22.38 0.32 -14.84
N ARG A 170 -21.55 -0.67 -15.22
CA ARG A 170 -21.84 -1.68 -16.25
C ARG A 170 -21.24 -3.03 -15.86
N PRO A 171 -22.02 -4.14 -15.85
CA PRO A 171 -21.51 -5.49 -15.59
C PRO A 171 -20.40 -5.96 -16.56
N SER A 172 -20.26 -5.30 -17.72
CA SER A 172 -19.33 -5.65 -18.80
C SER A 172 -18.14 -4.69 -18.96
N ALA A 173 -17.99 -3.68 -18.09
CA ALA A 173 -16.84 -2.79 -18.15
C ALA A 173 -15.57 -3.58 -17.81
N ARG A 174 -14.64 -3.69 -18.77
CA ARG A 174 -13.35 -4.33 -18.53
C ARG A 174 -12.58 -3.54 -17.47
N LEU A 175 -12.07 -4.23 -16.46
CA LEU A 175 -11.17 -3.65 -15.47
C LEU A 175 -9.98 -3.00 -16.17
N ASP A 176 -9.73 -1.72 -15.85
CA ASP A 176 -8.50 -1.06 -16.27
C ASP A 176 -7.32 -1.62 -15.48
N LEU A 177 -6.57 -2.51 -16.13
CA LEU A 177 -5.40 -3.16 -15.56
C LEU A 177 -4.29 -2.17 -15.19
N ASP A 178 -4.23 -0.99 -15.83
CA ASP A 178 -3.22 0.02 -15.51
C ASP A 178 -3.56 0.70 -14.20
N THR A 179 -4.79 1.17 -14.06
CA THR A 179 -5.30 1.71 -12.80
C THR A 179 -5.18 0.68 -11.67
N ALA A 180 -5.54 -0.59 -11.93
CA ALA A 180 -5.45 -1.66 -10.94
C ALA A 180 -4.00 -1.89 -10.48
N HIS A 181 -3.06 -1.92 -11.43
CA HIS A 181 -1.65 -2.08 -11.11
C HIS A 181 -1.08 -0.91 -10.29
N VAL A 182 -1.49 0.32 -10.62
CA VAL A 182 -1.07 1.52 -9.89
C VAL A 182 -1.57 1.49 -8.44
N PHE A 183 -2.81 1.04 -8.20
CA PHE A 183 -3.29 0.83 -6.83
C PHE A 183 -2.63 -0.36 -6.13
N CYS A 184 -2.33 -1.46 -6.84
CA CYS A 184 -1.54 -2.56 -6.28
C CYS A 184 -0.18 -2.06 -5.78
N GLN A 185 0.49 -1.16 -6.51
CA GLN A 185 1.75 -0.56 -6.08
C GLN A 185 1.58 0.23 -4.76
N TRP A 186 0.55 1.07 -4.66
CA TRP A 186 0.24 1.77 -3.42
C TRP A 186 -0.08 0.81 -2.27
N GLN A 187 -0.87 -0.24 -2.51
CA GLN A 187 -1.18 -1.27 -1.51
C GLN A 187 0.08 -2.01 -1.04
N CYS A 188 1.04 -2.29 -1.94
CA CYS A 188 2.33 -2.86 -1.56
C CYS A 188 3.13 -1.90 -0.65
N CYS A 189 3.12 -0.59 -0.94
CA CYS A 189 3.72 0.42 -0.07
C CYS A 189 3.04 0.44 1.31
N LEU A 190 1.70 0.46 1.34
CA LEU A 190 0.93 0.45 2.58
C LEU A 190 1.23 -0.78 3.43
N GLN A 191 1.24 -1.95 2.81
CA GLN A 191 1.53 -3.20 3.49
C GLN A 191 2.92 -3.19 4.14
N MET A 192 3.96 -2.75 3.42
CA MET A 192 5.30 -2.67 4.00
C MET A 192 5.43 -1.53 5.03
N GLY A 193 4.72 -0.42 4.83
CA GLY A 193 4.65 0.68 5.79
C GLY A 193 4.00 0.26 7.11
N LEU A 194 2.95 -0.54 7.06
CA LEU A 194 2.32 -1.15 8.24
C LEU A 194 3.27 -2.08 8.98
N TYR A 195 3.95 -2.99 8.27
CA TYR A 195 4.92 -3.88 8.93
C TYR A 195 6.07 -3.11 9.57
N LEU A 196 6.54 -2.05 8.92
CA LEU A 196 7.56 -1.19 9.51
C LEU A 196 7.03 -0.46 10.74
N ASN A 197 5.80 0.07 10.69
CA ASN A 197 5.14 0.69 11.84
C ASN A 197 5.05 -0.30 13.02
N GLN A 198 4.62 -1.54 12.76
CA GLN A 198 4.52 -2.60 13.77
C GLN A 198 5.89 -2.98 14.35
N LEU A 199 6.90 -3.12 13.49
CA LEU A 199 8.27 -3.43 13.90
C LEU A 199 8.87 -2.35 14.81
N LEU A 200 8.48 -1.09 14.60
CA LEU A 200 8.84 0.05 15.45
C LEU A 200 7.89 0.23 16.66
N SER A 201 7.10 -0.79 16.97
CA SER A 201 6.11 -0.81 18.07
C SER A 201 5.05 0.29 17.93
N THR A 202 4.47 0.38 16.73
CA THR A 202 3.31 1.20 16.36
C THR A 202 3.40 2.69 16.73
N PRO A 203 4.46 3.41 16.28
CA PRO A 203 4.63 4.82 16.60
C PRO A 203 3.56 5.73 15.99
N LEU A 204 2.85 5.27 14.94
CA LEU A 204 1.63 5.88 14.43
C LEU A 204 0.45 4.90 14.59
N PRO A 205 -0.78 5.41 14.77
CA PRO A 205 -1.99 4.58 14.82
C PRO A 205 -2.18 3.81 13.52
N GLU A 206 -2.67 2.57 13.63
CA GLU A 206 -3.05 1.80 12.44
C GLU A 206 -4.47 2.15 12.00
N PRO A 207 -4.69 2.36 10.69
CA PRO A 207 -6.02 2.60 10.14
C PRO A 207 -6.84 1.31 10.05
N ASP A 208 -8.17 1.42 10.07
CA ASP A 208 -9.04 0.32 9.66
C ASP A 208 -8.96 0.13 8.14
N LEU A 209 -8.29 -0.94 7.70
CA LEU A 209 -8.10 -1.24 6.28
C LEU A 209 -9.40 -1.52 5.53
N THR A 210 -10.46 -1.92 6.22
CA THR A 210 -11.77 -2.20 5.61
C THR A 210 -12.47 -0.90 5.18
N GLN A 211 -12.24 0.18 5.91
CA GLN A 211 -12.78 1.50 5.62
C GLN A 211 -11.81 2.36 4.80
N LEU A 212 -10.49 2.18 4.98
CA LEU A 212 -9.47 2.97 4.32
C LEU A 212 -9.45 2.79 2.79
N TYR A 213 -9.65 1.56 2.31
CA TYR A 213 -9.51 1.25 0.89
C TYR A 213 -10.56 0.26 0.38
N SER A 214 -11.24 0.64 -0.70
CA SER A 214 -12.10 -0.24 -1.48
C SER A 214 -11.73 -0.16 -2.96
N GLY A 215 -11.34 -1.29 -3.55
CA GLY A 215 -10.95 -1.35 -4.96
C GLY A 215 -12.04 -0.87 -5.90
N SER A 216 -13.29 -1.32 -5.68
CA SER A 216 -14.43 -0.89 -6.49
C SER A 216 -14.66 0.62 -6.40
N LEU A 217 -14.50 1.20 -5.20
CA LEU A 217 -14.65 2.64 -4.98
C LEU A 217 -13.61 3.43 -5.78
N VAL A 218 -12.32 3.16 -5.55
CA VAL A 218 -11.25 3.95 -6.17
C VAL A 218 -11.23 3.81 -7.69
N HIS A 219 -11.61 2.63 -8.21
CA HIS A 219 -11.76 2.43 -9.66
C HIS A 219 -12.95 3.18 -10.24
N GLY A 220 -14.11 3.15 -9.59
CA GLY A 220 -15.29 3.91 -10.02
C GLY A 220 -15.01 5.42 -9.98
N LEU A 221 -14.35 5.90 -8.93
CA LEU A 221 -13.95 7.30 -8.78
C LEU A 221 -12.97 7.71 -9.89
N CYS A 222 -11.97 6.88 -10.20
CA CYS A 222 -11.06 7.16 -11.32
C CYS A 222 -11.82 7.33 -12.64
N GLN A 223 -12.82 6.49 -12.91
CA GLN A 223 -13.62 6.59 -14.13
C GLN A 223 -14.42 7.89 -14.17
N GLN A 224 -15.07 8.28 -13.07
CA GLN A 224 -15.82 9.54 -12.97
C GLN A 224 -14.91 10.78 -13.11
N LEU A 225 -13.76 10.76 -12.43
CA LEU A 225 -12.78 11.85 -12.47
C LEU A 225 -12.18 12.04 -13.86
N VAL A 226 -11.96 10.95 -14.61
CA VAL A 226 -11.52 11.02 -16.01
C VAL A 226 -12.64 11.48 -16.94
N ALA A 227 -13.91 11.16 -16.62
CA ALA A 227 -15.08 11.49 -17.44
C ALA A 227 -15.60 12.93 -17.28
N SER A 228 -14.86 13.82 -16.58
CA SER A 228 -15.13 15.26 -16.35
C SER A 228 -15.85 15.60 -15.03
N THR A 229 -15.94 14.68 -14.07
CA THR A 229 -16.34 15.05 -12.70
C THR A 229 -15.11 15.59 -11.97
N SER A 230 -15.18 16.77 -11.35
CA SER A 230 -14.08 17.22 -10.49
C SER A 230 -14.26 16.69 -9.07
N ALA A 231 -13.17 16.36 -8.38
CA ALA A 231 -13.23 15.98 -6.96
C ALA A 231 -13.95 17.07 -6.12
N GLU A 232 -13.72 18.34 -6.47
CA GLU A 232 -14.38 19.48 -5.81
C GLU A 232 -15.90 19.47 -5.96
N SER A 233 -16.44 19.08 -7.12
CA SER A 233 -17.89 19.01 -7.33
C SER A 233 -18.57 18.00 -6.39
N LEU A 234 -17.92 16.87 -6.09
CA LEU A 234 -18.40 15.88 -5.13
C LEU A 234 -18.34 16.44 -3.70
N LEU A 235 -17.23 17.10 -3.35
CA LEU A 235 -16.97 17.59 -2.00
C LEU A 235 -17.80 18.81 -1.60
N ASN A 236 -18.38 19.54 -2.56
CA ASN A 236 -19.23 20.70 -2.28
C ASN A 236 -20.47 20.38 -1.42
N MET A 237 -20.87 19.10 -1.35
CA MET A 237 -21.97 18.64 -0.51
C MET A 237 -21.63 18.65 0.98
N CYS A 238 -20.35 18.54 1.36
CA CYS A 238 -19.91 18.48 2.76
C CYS A 238 -18.65 19.32 2.99
N PRO A 239 -18.78 20.56 3.51
CA PRO A 239 -17.63 21.46 3.73
C PRO A 239 -16.54 20.89 4.65
N LYS A 240 -16.90 20.13 5.70
CA LYS A 240 -15.93 19.47 6.59
C LYS A 240 -15.11 18.42 5.84
N ALA A 241 -15.76 17.60 5.01
CA ALA A 241 -15.07 16.60 4.20
C ALA A 241 -14.19 17.26 3.12
N LYS A 242 -14.65 18.37 2.53
CA LYS A 242 -13.86 19.19 1.61
C LYS A 242 -12.59 19.72 2.26
N GLN A 243 -12.71 20.31 3.46
CA GLN A 243 -11.56 20.81 4.21
C GLN A 243 -10.57 19.69 4.54
N LEU A 244 -11.06 18.53 5.00
CA LEU A 244 -10.20 17.37 5.25
C LEU A 244 -9.50 16.92 3.98
N TYR A 245 -10.22 16.76 2.87
CA TYR A 245 -9.64 16.42 1.59
C TYR A 245 -8.54 17.39 1.15
N GLU A 246 -8.76 18.70 1.31
CA GLU A 246 -7.77 19.73 0.99
C GLU A 246 -6.51 19.58 1.85
N HIS A 247 -6.64 19.28 3.15
CA HIS A 247 -5.48 18.98 4.00
C HIS A 247 -4.71 17.75 3.50
N LEU A 248 -5.41 16.65 3.19
CA LEU A 248 -4.78 15.42 2.67
C LEU A 248 -4.09 15.66 1.30
N PHE A 249 -4.76 16.41 0.42
CA PHE A 249 -4.25 16.74 -0.90
C PHE A 249 -3.03 17.65 -0.82
N ASN A 250 -3.07 18.69 0.02
CA ASN A 250 -1.93 19.59 0.22
C ASN A 250 -0.73 18.87 0.84
N ALA A 251 -0.96 17.97 1.80
CA ALA A 251 0.10 17.17 2.40
C ALA A 251 0.82 16.26 1.37
N THR A 252 0.08 15.72 0.40
CA THR A 252 0.65 14.85 -0.64
C THR A 252 1.26 15.63 -1.81
N ARG A 253 0.83 16.88 -2.03
CA ARG A 253 1.26 17.71 -3.17
C ARG A 253 2.76 17.96 -3.22
N SER A 254 3.42 18.17 -2.07
CA SER A 254 4.86 18.41 -1.99
C SER A 254 5.72 17.20 -2.37
N TYR A 255 5.13 16.01 -2.43
CA TYR A 255 5.79 14.75 -2.74
C TYR A 255 5.44 14.18 -4.11
N ALA A 256 4.45 14.77 -4.79
CA ALA A 256 4.07 14.40 -6.12
C ALA A 256 4.97 15.09 -7.17
N PRO A 257 5.35 14.38 -8.25
CA PRO A 257 6.07 14.98 -9.36
C PRO A 257 5.23 16.09 -9.99
N ALA A 258 5.86 17.21 -10.37
CA ALA A 258 5.17 18.39 -10.90
C ALA A 258 4.30 18.05 -12.13
N GLU A 259 4.74 17.07 -12.93
CA GLU A 259 4.06 16.56 -14.10
C GLU A 259 2.68 15.97 -13.79
N LEU A 260 2.45 15.52 -12.55
CA LEU A 260 1.16 14.99 -12.11
C LEU A 260 0.06 16.07 -12.12
N PHE A 261 0.44 17.34 -11.95
CA PHE A 261 -0.49 18.48 -11.91
C PHE A 261 -0.54 19.29 -13.21
N LEU A 262 0.29 18.96 -14.20
CA LEU A 262 0.29 19.69 -15.47
C LEU A 262 -0.91 19.28 -16.34
N PRO A 263 -1.60 20.25 -16.97
CA PRO A 263 -2.59 19.95 -18.01
C PRO A 263 -1.91 19.18 -19.14
N LYS A 264 -2.51 18.08 -19.59
CA LYS A 264 -1.98 17.33 -20.73
C LYS A 264 -1.89 18.26 -21.94
N ALA A 265 -0.67 18.60 -22.36
CA ALA A 265 -0.45 19.18 -23.68
C ALA A 265 -1.03 18.20 -24.71
N GLN A 266 -1.94 18.69 -25.58
CA GLN A 266 -2.51 17.89 -26.65
C GLN A 266 -1.38 17.50 -27.63
N SER A 267 -0.78 16.32 -27.42
CA SER A 267 0.19 15.80 -28.37
C SER A 267 -0.54 15.27 -29.61
N ASN A 268 -0.70 16.14 -30.61
CA ASN A 268 -1.14 15.77 -31.95
C ASN A 268 -0.05 14.94 -32.67
N SER A 269 0.13 13.68 -32.30
CA SER A 269 0.98 12.77 -33.08
C SER A 269 0.15 12.10 -34.17
N LYS A 270 0.18 12.67 -35.37
CA LYS A 270 -0.35 12.08 -36.60
C LYS A 270 0.24 10.68 -36.80
N LYS A 271 -0.58 9.64 -36.70
CA LYS A 271 -0.22 8.24 -37.01
C LYS A 271 0.16 8.11 -38.49
N ARG A 272 1.44 7.88 -38.76
CA ARG A 272 1.91 7.40 -40.07
C ARG A 272 1.61 5.90 -40.16
N ARG A 273 0.52 5.55 -40.87
CA ARG A 273 0.15 4.17 -41.23
C ARG A 273 1.23 3.57 -42.13
N GLN A 274 1.81 2.44 -41.72
CA GLN A 274 2.36 1.47 -42.66
C GLN A 274 1.62 0.15 -42.48
N LYS A 275 0.91 -0.26 -43.54
CA LYS A 275 0.29 -1.57 -43.72
C LYS A 275 1.40 -2.62 -43.85
N LYS A 276 1.31 -3.72 -43.11
CA LYS A 276 1.75 -5.02 -43.63
C LYS A 276 0.78 -6.10 -43.15
N LYS A 277 0.05 -6.66 -44.12
CA LYS A 277 -0.74 -7.90 -43.99
C LYS A 277 0.22 -9.06 -43.80
N VAL A 278 -0.05 -9.96 -42.85
CA VAL A 278 0.08 -11.42 -43.05
C VAL A 278 -0.94 -12.09 -42.12
N ALA A 279 -1.74 -12.98 -42.70
CA ALA A 279 -2.67 -13.87 -42.02
C ALA A 279 -1.91 -15.08 -41.44
N ASN A 280 -2.40 -15.65 -40.33
CA ASN A 280 -2.77 -17.06 -40.33
C ASN A 280 -3.52 -17.47 -39.05
N GLN A 281 -4.56 -18.26 -39.29
CA GLN A 281 -5.30 -19.05 -38.33
C GLN A 281 -4.41 -20.16 -37.77
N SER A 282 -4.59 -20.47 -36.49
CA SER A 282 -4.82 -21.86 -36.09
C SER A 282 -5.61 -21.91 -34.79
N LYS A 283 -6.69 -22.70 -34.84
CA LYS A 283 -7.49 -23.13 -33.71
C LYS A 283 -6.69 -24.19 -32.96
N ASN A 284 -6.73 -24.18 -31.64
CA ASN A 284 -6.87 -25.43 -30.89
C ASN A 284 -7.49 -25.15 -29.52
N LYS A 285 -8.54 -25.91 -29.26
CA LYS A 285 -9.42 -25.91 -28.09
C LYS A 285 -9.02 -27.15 -27.30
N VAL A 286 -8.60 -26.99 -26.05
CA VAL A 286 -8.45 -28.11 -25.11
C VAL A 286 -9.14 -27.72 -23.81
N VAL A 287 -10.09 -28.57 -23.43
CA VAL A 287 -10.89 -28.55 -22.21
C VAL A 287 -10.42 -29.71 -21.36
N THR A 288 -10.03 -29.47 -20.11
CA THR A 288 -9.87 -30.42 -18.98
C THR A 288 -9.36 -29.60 -17.80
N THR A 289 -9.71 -29.75 -16.54
CA THR A 289 -10.78 -30.43 -15.77
C THR A 289 -10.70 -29.75 -14.39
N SER A 290 -11.83 -29.68 -13.70
CA SER A 290 -11.97 -29.24 -12.33
C SER A 290 -11.21 -30.15 -11.36
N ASP A 291 -10.45 -29.58 -10.43
CA ASP A 291 -10.14 -30.26 -9.17
C ASP A 291 -10.13 -29.30 -7.98
N THR A 292 -11.17 -29.49 -7.16
CA THR A 292 -11.21 -29.54 -5.70
C THR A 292 -10.16 -28.72 -4.93
N ARG A 293 -10.60 -27.59 -4.32
CA ARG A 293 -9.86 -26.93 -3.24
C ARG A 293 -10.66 -26.98 -1.95
N GLN A 294 -10.18 -27.82 -1.04
CA GLN A 294 -10.47 -27.77 0.39
C GLN A 294 -10.08 -26.40 0.95
N TRP A 295 -11.02 -25.84 1.71
CA TRP A 295 -10.87 -24.59 2.44
C TRP A 295 -10.05 -24.85 3.70
N TYR A 296 -8.97 -24.10 3.87
CA TYR A 296 -8.37 -23.89 5.19
C TYR A 296 -8.32 -22.39 5.48
N ASP A 297 -8.67 -22.11 6.73
CA ASP A 297 -8.95 -20.84 7.39
C ASP A 297 -7.75 -19.86 7.38
N ARG A 298 -8.05 -18.56 7.28
CA ARG A 298 -7.14 -17.50 6.81
C ARG A 298 -6.81 -16.46 7.89
N ASN A 299 -6.81 -16.80 9.17
CA ASN A 299 -6.74 -15.77 10.22
C ASN A 299 -5.58 -15.89 11.23
N ASN A 300 -4.47 -16.57 10.91
CA ASN A 300 -3.19 -16.27 11.56
C ASN A 300 -1.99 -16.72 10.72
N ARG A 301 -1.16 -15.78 10.25
CA ARG A 301 0.05 -16.01 9.42
C ARG A 301 1.34 -16.10 10.23
N PHE A 302 1.25 -15.94 11.55
CA PHE A 302 2.37 -16.04 12.48
C PHE A 302 2.16 -17.19 13.48
N GLY A 303 1.06 -17.95 13.39
CA GLY A 303 0.75 -19.06 14.29
C GLY A 303 1.77 -20.21 14.25
N LEU A 304 2.57 -20.30 13.18
CA LEU A 304 3.66 -21.29 13.05
C LEU A 304 4.97 -20.86 13.73
N LEU A 305 5.03 -19.66 14.30
CA LEU A 305 6.21 -19.17 15.05
C LEU A 305 6.16 -19.54 16.53
N MET A 306 5.09 -20.18 16.99
CA MET A 306 5.00 -20.79 18.31
C MET A 306 5.38 -22.27 18.15
N VAL A 307 6.65 -22.56 18.36
CA VAL A 307 7.15 -23.92 18.56
C VAL A 307 6.55 -24.41 19.87
N GLU A 308 5.51 -25.24 19.81
CA GLU A 308 5.19 -26.09 20.94
C GLU A 308 6.24 -27.20 21.00
N SER A 309 6.90 -27.22 22.14
CA SER A 309 7.92 -28.13 22.58
C SER A 309 7.54 -29.59 22.35
N LEU A 310 8.49 -30.31 21.77
CA LEU A 310 8.74 -31.74 21.86
C LEU A 310 8.10 -32.38 23.12
N GLU A 311 7.01 -33.12 22.94
CA GLU A 311 6.64 -34.20 23.87
C GLU A 311 6.99 -35.53 23.21
N GLU A 312 7.98 -36.17 23.82
CA GLU A 312 8.48 -37.50 23.53
C GLU A 312 7.37 -38.53 23.78
N HIS A 313 6.99 -39.28 22.75
CA HIS A 313 6.35 -40.58 22.96
C HIS A 313 7.41 -41.68 22.85
N VAL A 314 7.89 -42.07 24.03
CA VAL A 314 8.63 -43.31 24.27
C VAL A 314 7.67 -44.50 24.15
N GLU A 315 8.19 -45.51 23.44
CA GLU A 315 7.83 -46.92 23.29
C GLU A 315 6.73 -47.53 24.17
N THR A 316 5.89 -48.36 23.55
CA THR A 316 5.63 -49.74 24.04
C THR A 316 5.39 -50.67 22.84
N SER A 317 6.35 -51.57 22.60
CA SER A 317 6.17 -52.80 21.81
C SER A 317 6.26 -53.97 22.79
N GLU A 318 5.16 -54.68 23.02
CA GLU A 318 5.12 -56.04 23.58
C GLU A 318 3.99 -56.78 22.84
N LEU A 319 4.30 -57.72 21.94
CA LEU A 319 4.38 -59.18 22.17
C LEU A 319 3.00 -59.85 22.38
N GLU A 320 2.44 -60.40 21.30
CA GLU A 320 2.09 -61.83 21.13
C GLU A 320 1.86 -62.15 19.64
#